data_AF-A0A1I1TG03-F1
#
_entry.id   AF-A0A1I1TG03-F1
#
_cell.length_a   1.000
_cell.length_b   1.000
_cell.length_c   1.000
_cell.angle_alpha   90.00
_cell.angle_beta   90.00
_cell.angle_gamma   90.00
#
_symmetry.space_group_name_H-M   'P 1'
#
loop_
_entity.id
_entity.type
_entity.pdbx_description
1 polymer ?
#
loop_
_entity_poly.entity_id
_entity_poly.type
_entity_poly.pdbx_seq_one_letter_code
_entity_poly.pdbx_strand_id
1 'polypeptide(L)'
;MISDRGCWLFDGIYYGSYNESYPEIMKSLRILMENLISSKILLPKALYGNISLQYDTVDELLDQIEASGYLENAFEFAIWGDTIIYTPNGEEVHQDIIRIERFRTSGQDFGYVVRTDHWLPMMMDRETMDFTWNLEQYQLNYYRIPALLSKLNEELGWKNEELLFKEEWYLTVQAGYDFYLEESVIIREYEANPNPAFDLEAYLAAIKNAREKYTRKR
;
A
#
# COMPACT_ATOMS: atom_id res chain seq x y z
N MET A 1 -18.21 5.24 5.53
CA MET A 1 -16.87 5.87 5.49
C MET A 1 -15.86 4.73 5.50
N ILE A 2 -15.11 4.53 4.42
CA ILE A 2 -14.10 3.46 4.38
C ILE A 2 -12.90 3.97 5.18
N SER A 3 -12.66 3.46 6.39
CA SER A 3 -11.45 3.86 7.13
C SER A 3 -10.21 3.15 6.58
N ASP A 4 -9.03 3.54 7.05
CA ASP A 4 -7.81 2.88 6.59
C ASP A 4 -7.69 1.50 7.29
N ARG A 5 -7.19 0.50 6.57
CA ARG A 5 -6.94 -0.87 7.07
C ARG A 5 -5.47 -1.10 7.31
N GLY A 6 -4.63 -0.45 6.51
CA GLY A 6 -3.25 -0.18 6.88
C GLY A 6 -2.74 1.06 6.14
N CYS A 7 -1.73 1.66 6.74
CA CYS A 7 -1.02 2.83 6.24
C CYS A 7 0.46 2.52 6.37
N TRP A 8 1.22 2.84 5.33
CA TRP A 8 2.65 2.58 5.29
C TRP A 8 3.37 3.83 4.87
N LEU A 9 4.22 4.31 5.76
CA LEU A 9 5.07 5.45 5.50
C LEU A 9 6.35 4.95 4.85
N PHE A 10 6.55 5.36 3.60
CA PHE A 10 7.77 5.11 2.88
C PHE A 10 8.74 6.26 3.12
N ASP A 11 9.30 6.33 4.33
CA ASP A 11 10.29 7.36 4.71
C ASP A 11 11.63 7.06 4.01
N GLY A 12 11.77 7.48 2.75
CA GLY A 12 12.98 7.28 1.96
C GLY A 12 14.06 8.33 2.25
N ILE A 13 14.81 8.70 1.21
CA ILE A 13 15.91 9.65 1.36
C ILE A 13 15.38 11.08 1.30
N TYR A 14 15.70 11.85 2.34
CA TYR A 14 15.38 13.27 2.46
C TYR A 14 16.52 14.12 1.90
N TYR A 15 16.23 15.05 0.99
CA TYR A 15 17.27 15.70 0.17
C TYR A 15 17.42 17.22 0.36
N GLY A 16 16.69 17.88 1.26
CA GLY A 16 16.89 19.31 1.48
C GLY A 16 15.69 20.02 2.09
N SER A 17 15.81 21.33 2.33
CA SER A 17 14.89 22.16 3.13
C SER A 17 13.41 21.89 2.82
N TYR A 18 12.55 21.92 3.85
CA TYR A 18 11.11 21.58 3.80
C TYR A 18 10.31 22.26 2.67
N ASN A 19 10.87 23.28 2.01
CA ASN A 19 10.20 24.11 1.02
C ASN A 19 10.77 23.97 -0.40
N GLU A 20 11.71 23.06 -0.64
CA GLU A 20 12.30 22.86 -1.97
C GLU A 20 12.08 21.44 -2.46
N SER A 21 11.58 21.35 -3.70
CA SER A 21 11.47 20.09 -4.42
C SER A 21 12.85 19.48 -4.62
N TYR A 22 13.01 18.18 -4.35
CA TYR A 22 14.31 17.57 -4.56
C TYR A 22 14.57 17.30 -6.05
N PRO A 23 15.83 17.38 -6.55
CA PRO A 23 16.10 17.44 -7.99
C PRO A 23 15.61 16.24 -8.83
N GLU A 24 15.46 15.08 -8.21
CA GLU A 24 15.09 13.82 -8.87
C GLU A 24 13.65 13.39 -8.50
N ILE A 25 12.80 14.33 -8.02
CA ILE A 25 11.39 14.06 -7.63
C ILE A 25 10.60 13.44 -8.77
N MET A 26 10.74 13.98 -9.97
CA MET A 26 10.04 13.49 -11.16
C MET A 26 10.43 12.05 -11.50
N LYS A 27 11.71 11.70 -11.29
CA LYS A 27 12.20 10.34 -11.53
C LYS A 27 11.60 9.34 -10.55
N SER A 28 11.54 9.66 -9.26
CA SER A 28 10.90 8.75 -8.29
C SER A 28 9.39 8.69 -8.46
N LEU A 29 8.74 9.82 -8.79
CA LEU A 29 7.32 9.82 -9.11
C LEU A 29 7.02 8.91 -10.31
N ARG A 30 7.84 8.98 -11.36
CA ARG A 30 7.75 8.06 -12.51
C ARG A 30 7.84 6.61 -12.08
N ILE A 31 8.89 6.24 -11.33
CA ILE A 31 9.08 4.87 -10.82
C ILE A 31 7.84 4.42 -10.03
N LEU A 32 7.31 5.27 -9.15
CA LEU A 32 6.11 4.98 -8.37
C LEU A 32 4.89 4.76 -9.28
N MET A 33 4.61 5.66 -10.22
CA MET A 33 3.45 5.60 -11.10
C MET A 33 3.51 4.38 -12.05
N GLU A 34 4.66 4.12 -12.68
CA GLU A 34 4.85 2.97 -13.56
C GLU A 34 4.57 1.64 -12.83
N ASN A 35 5.06 1.51 -11.61
CA ASN A 35 4.87 0.31 -10.81
C ASN A 35 3.43 0.16 -10.29
N LEU A 36 2.80 1.23 -9.82
CA LEU A 36 1.40 1.20 -9.37
C LEU A 36 0.42 0.86 -10.50
N ILE A 37 0.63 1.44 -11.68
CA ILE A 37 -0.23 1.23 -12.85
C ILE A 37 -0.02 -0.16 -13.44
N SER A 38 1.24 -0.58 -13.66
CA SER A 38 1.53 -1.90 -14.24
C SER A 38 1.10 -3.06 -13.36
N SER A 39 1.15 -2.89 -12.03
CA SER A 39 0.63 -3.86 -11.07
C SER A 39 -0.89 -3.79 -10.89
N LYS A 40 -1.57 -2.83 -11.53
CA LYS A 40 -3.00 -2.52 -11.39
C LYS A 40 -3.46 -2.25 -9.96
N ILE A 41 -2.53 -1.82 -9.10
CA ILE A 41 -2.74 -1.57 -7.68
C ILE A 41 -3.37 -0.19 -7.48
N LEU A 42 -2.89 0.80 -8.23
CA LEU A 42 -3.50 2.12 -8.29
C LEU A 42 -3.40 2.63 -9.73
N LEU A 43 -4.56 2.96 -10.30
CA LEU A 43 -4.74 3.65 -11.56
C LEU A 43 -5.20 5.07 -11.22
N PRO A 44 -4.29 6.06 -11.15
CA PRO A 44 -4.63 7.43 -10.80
C PRO A 44 -5.84 7.97 -11.57
N LYS A 45 -6.74 8.65 -10.86
CA LYS A 45 -7.90 9.35 -11.43
C LYS A 45 -8.03 10.77 -10.93
N ALA A 46 -7.44 11.07 -9.77
CA ALA A 46 -7.44 12.42 -9.22
C ALA A 46 -6.24 12.69 -8.33
N LEU A 47 -5.87 13.97 -8.23
CA LEU A 47 -5.00 14.50 -7.19
C LEU A 47 -5.83 15.11 -6.06
N TYR A 48 -5.18 15.39 -4.93
CA TYR A 48 -5.78 16.16 -3.83
C TYR A 48 -6.49 17.42 -4.36
N GLY A 49 -7.61 17.80 -3.73
CA GLY A 49 -8.45 18.90 -4.23
C GLY A 49 -9.34 18.53 -5.42
N ASN A 50 -9.48 17.23 -5.75
CA ASN A 50 -10.34 16.70 -6.82
C ASN A 50 -9.95 17.16 -8.23
N ILE A 51 -8.65 17.35 -8.48
CA ILE A 51 -8.15 17.61 -9.83
C ILE A 51 -8.17 16.28 -10.60
N SER A 52 -9.07 16.16 -11.58
CA SER A 52 -9.21 14.94 -12.38
C SER A 52 -8.00 14.74 -13.30
N LEU A 53 -7.56 13.50 -13.42
CA LEU A 53 -6.46 13.06 -14.28
C LEU A 53 -7.01 12.27 -15.47
N GLN A 54 -6.59 12.63 -16.69
CA GLN A 54 -6.98 11.95 -17.92
C GLN A 54 -5.75 11.68 -18.78
N TYR A 55 -5.33 10.42 -18.86
CA TYR A 55 -4.10 10.04 -19.53
C TYR A 55 -4.24 8.64 -20.13
N ASP A 56 -3.54 8.41 -21.23
CA ASP A 56 -3.35 7.11 -21.86
C ASP A 56 -1.95 6.54 -21.55
N THR A 57 -0.99 7.42 -21.22
CA THR A 57 0.39 7.04 -20.89
C THR A 57 0.85 7.60 -19.54
N VAL A 58 1.90 6.99 -18.96
CA VAL A 58 2.51 7.53 -17.73
C VAL A 58 3.14 8.90 -17.98
N ASP A 59 3.67 9.16 -19.17
CA ASP A 59 4.21 10.48 -19.50
C ASP A 59 3.13 11.57 -19.42
N GLU A 60 1.97 11.35 -20.02
CA GLU A 60 0.83 12.29 -19.95
C GLU A 60 0.30 12.48 -18.52
N LEU A 61 0.36 11.45 -17.67
CA LEU A 61 0.03 11.56 -16.25
C LEU A 61 1.02 12.46 -15.52
N LEU A 62 2.33 12.26 -15.75
CA LEU A 62 3.37 13.05 -15.11
C LEU A 62 3.33 14.51 -15.57
N ASP A 63 3.09 14.76 -16.86
CA ASP A 63 2.89 16.11 -17.41
C ASP A 63 1.72 16.84 -16.73
N GLN A 64 0.63 16.13 -16.44
CA GLN A 64 -0.50 16.69 -15.69
C GLN A 64 -0.18 17.00 -14.23
N ILE A 65 0.60 16.15 -13.57
CA ILE A 65 1.03 16.38 -12.17
C ILE A 65 2.00 17.57 -12.11
N GLU A 66 2.89 17.70 -13.10
CA GLU A 66 3.77 18.86 -13.22
C GLU A 66 2.97 20.14 -13.46
N ALA A 67 2.06 20.12 -14.44
CA ALA A 67 1.20 21.27 -14.79
C ALA A 67 0.26 21.69 -13.66
N SER A 68 -0.06 20.81 -12.71
CA SER A 68 -0.84 21.17 -11.53
C SER A 68 -0.07 22.06 -10.56
N GLY A 69 1.25 22.17 -10.72
CA GLY A 69 2.14 22.95 -9.86
C GLY A 69 2.39 22.33 -8.49
N TYR A 70 1.94 21.10 -8.23
CA TYR A 70 2.11 20.46 -6.91
C TYR A 70 3.58 20.20 -6.59
N LEU A 71 4.36 19.77 -7.58
CA LEU A 71 5.79 19.50 -7.39
C LEU A 71 6.55 20.75 -6.96
N GLU A 72 6.15 21.93 -7.41
CA GLU A 72 6.84 23.19 -7.10
C GLU A 72 6.29 23.88 -5.85
N ASN A 73 4.96 23.84 -5.65
CA ASN A 73 4.27 24.73 -4.72
C ASN A 73 3.71 24.03 -3.48
N ALA A 74 3.70 22.69 -3.43
CA ALA A 74 3.20 21.94 -2.29
C ALA A 74 4.33 21.21 -1.56
N PHE A 75 4.18 21.15 -0.24
CA PHE A 75 5.00 20.30 0.61
C PHE A 75 4.74 18.81 0.34
N GLU A 76 3.47 18.45 0.19
CA GLU A 76 3.02 17.11 -0.14
C GLU A 76 1.69 17.14 -0.89
N PHE A 77 1.36 16.07 -1.60
CA PHE A 77 0.04 15.88 -2.21
C PHE A 77 -0.39 14.42 -2.16
N ALA A 78 -1.68 14.18 -2.41
CA ALA A 78 -2.28 12.85 -2.46
C ALA A 78 -2.72 12.50 -3.88
N ILE A 79 -2.71 11.20 -4.19
CA ILE A 79 -3.14 10.63 -5.46
C ILE A 79 -4.16 9.54 -5.16
N TRP A 80 -5.33 9.64 -5.80
CA TRP A 80 -6.45 8.72 -5.67
C TRP A 80 -6.80 8.12 -7.02
N GLY A 81 -7.47 6.97 -7.01
CA GLY A 81 -7.88 6.35 -8.25
C GLY A 81 -8.50 4.97 -8.08
N ASP A 82 -8.47 4.23 -9.16
CA ASP A 82 -9.07 2.90 -9.23
C ASP A 82 -8.03 1.84 -8.89
N THR A 83 -8.49 0.75 -8.30
CA THR A 83 -7.71 -0.46 -8.06
C THR A 83 -8.40 -1.62 -8.75
N ILE A 84 -7.65 -2.45 -9.45
CA ILE A 84 -8.18 -3.71 -9.97
C ILE A 84 -8.02 -4.80 -8.92
N ILE A 85 -9.11 -5.47 -8.56
CA ILE A 85 -9.14 -6.67 -7.73
C ILE A 85 -9.35 -7.87 -8.62
N TYR A 86 -8.50 -8.89 -8.47
CA TYR A 86 -8.67 -10.17 -9.13
C TYR A 86 -9.69 -11.01 -8.35
N THR A 87 -10.66 -11.55 -9.06
CA THR A 87 -11.68 -12.46 -8.56
C THR A 87 -11.70 -13.73 -9.41
N PRO A 88 -12.39 -14.79 -8.97
CA PRO A 88 -12.55 -15.99 -9.80
C PRO A 88 -13.22 -15.73 -11.14
N ASN A 89 -14.02 -14.66 -11.22
CA ASN A 89 -14.79 -14.29 -12.40
C ASN A 89 -14.07 -13.27 -13.29
N GLY A 90 -12.85 -12.85 -12.93
CA GLY A 90 -12.05 -11.91 -13.70
C GLY A 90 -11.59 -10.71 -12.88
N GLU A 91 -11.64 -9.53 -13.48
CA GLU A 91 -11.16 -8.27 -12.90
C GLU A 91 -12.35 -7.40 -12.46
N GLU A 92 -12.29 -6.89 -11.23
CA GLU A 92 -13.23 -5.90 -10.71
C GLU A 92 -12.52 -4.56 -10.46
N VAL A 93 -13.17 -3.46 -10.84
CA VAL A 93 -12.67 -2.11 -10.59
C VAL A 93 -13.26 -1.60 -9.28
N HIS A 94 -12.40 -1.26 -8.33
CA HIS A 94 -12.78 -0.69 -7.04
C HIS A 94 -12.20 0.72 -6.91
N GLN A 95 -13.03 1.68 -6.51
CA GLN A 95 -12.62 3.08 -6.41
C GLN A 95 -12.07 3.40 -5.02
N ASP A 96 -10.92 4.09 -4.96
CA ASP A 96 -10.35 4.68 -3.75
C ASP A 96 -10.15 3.69 -2.58
N ILE A 97 -9.84 2.44 -2.92
CA ILE A 97 -9.51 1.39 -1.94
C ILE A 97 -8.00 1.31 -1.65
N ILE A 98 -7.18 1.88 -2.53
CA ILE A 98 -5.75 2.13 -2.35
C ILE A 98 -5.48 3.56 -2.81
N ARG A 99 -4.58 4.24 -2.10
CA ARG A 99 -4.16 5.60 -2.44
C ARG A 99 -2.75 5.89 -2.00
N ILE A 100 -2.14 6.87 -2.66
CA ILE A 100 -0.94 7.53 -2.16
C ILE A 100 -1.39 8.75 -1.38
N GLU A 101 -1.09 8.77 -0.09
CA GLU A 101 -1.16 9.96 0.74
C GLU A 101 0.24 10.53 0.92
N ARG A 102 0.34 11.83 1.25
CA ARG A 102 1.60 12.45 1.71
C ARG A 102 2.80 12.24 0.79
N PHE A 103 2.62 12.22 -0.53
CA PHE A 103 3.77 12.22 -1.43
C PHE A 103 4.52 13.54 -1.27
N ARG A 104 5.68 13.51 -0.59
CA ARG A 104 6.45 14.71 -0.26
C ARG A 104 7.34 15.11 -1.42
N THR A 105 7.37 16.40 -1.71
CA THR A 105 8.16 16.93 -2.83
C THR A 105 9.65 17.07 -2.50
N SER A 106 10.00 17.13 -1.20
CA SER A 106 11.38 17.32 -0.72
C SER A 106 12.18 16.03 -0.50
N GLY A 107 11.59 14.86 -0.74
CA GLY A 107 12.27 13.57 -0.58
C GLY A 107 11.53 12.41 -1.24
N GLN A 108 12.14 11.22 -1.22
CA GLN A 108 11.48 9.98 -1.65
C GLN A 108 10.54 9.47 -0.55
N ASP A 109 9.53 10.25 -0.21
CA ASP A 109 8.63 10.02 0.93
C ASP A 109 7.18 10.01 0.48
N PHE A 110 6.46 8.93 0.80
CA PHE A 110 5.01 8.86 0.60
C PHE A 110 4.33 7.89 1.56
N GLY A 111 3.07 8.16 1.89
CA GLY A 111 2.17 7.23 2.55
C GLY A 111 1.43 6.36 1.54
N TYR A 112 1.53 5.05 1.63
CA TYR A 112 0.69 4.12 0.89
C TYR A 112 -0.44 3.64 1.81
N VAL A 113 -1.68 3.89 1.43
CA VAL A 113 -2.82 3.57 2.30
C VAL A 113 -3.73 2.58 1.61
N VAL A 114 -4.02 1.49 2.32
CA VAL A 114 -4.97 0.47 1.90
C VAL A 114 -6.19 0.54 2.80
N ARG A 115 -7.36 0.63 2.20
CA ARG A 115 -8.63 0.89 2.88
C ARG A 115 -9.55 -0.31 3.00
N THR A 116 -9.16 -1.44 2.42
CA THR A 116 -9.97 -2.64 2.39
C THR A 116 -9.18 -3.87 2.79
N ASP A 117 -9.91 -4.92 3.14
CA ASP A 117 -9.35 -6.18 3.62
C ASP A 117 -9.22 -7.23 2.49
N HIS A 118 -9.27 -6.81 1.21
CA HIS A 118 -9.12 -7.71 0.04
C HIS A 118 -7.77 -8.44 0.00
N TRP A 119 -6.79 -7.92 0.74
CA TRP A 119 -5.40 -8.39 0.85
C TRP A 119 -5.14 -9.09 2.18
N LEU A 120 -6.18 -9.30 2.99
CA LEU A 120 -6.13 -10.00 4.26
C LEU A 120 -7.01 -11.25 4.17
N PRO A 121 -6.69 -12.31 4.93
CA PRO A 121 -7.47 -13.55 4.86
C PRO A 121 -8.89 -13.40 5.43
N MET A 122 -9.18 -12.33 6.17
CA MET A 122 -10.52 -12.00 6.65
C MET A 122 -10.83 -10.51 6.43
N MET A 123 -12.07 -10.22 6.04
CA MET A 123 -12.63 -8.88 6.00
C MET A 123 -13.31 -8.55 7.33
N MET A 124 -13.11 -7.33 7.82
CA MET A 124 -13.83 -6.85 8.99
C MET A 124 -15.00 -5.95 8.55
N ASP A 125 -16.20 -6.22 9.04
CA ASP A 125 -17.29 -5.26 9.00
C ASP A 125 -17.04 -4.18 10.06
N ARG A 126 -17.05 -2.89 9.70
CA ARG A 126 -16.78 -1.82 10.67
C ARG A 126 -17.95 -1.47 11.57
N GLU A 127 -19.17 -1.71 11.09
CA GLU A 127 -20.37 -1.37 11.84
C GLU A 127 -20.58 -2.39 12.95
N THR A 128 -20.32 -3.66 12.68
CA THR A 128 -20.51 -4.75 13.65
C THR A 128 -19.23 -5.21 14.32
N MET A 129 -18.05 -4.91 13.75
CA MET A 129 -16.74 -5.45 14.15
C MET A 129 -16.63 -6.97 13.92
N ASP A 130 -17.49 -7.56 13.07
CA ASP A 130 -17.46 -8.97 12.73
C ASP A 130 -16.42 -9.27 11.64
N PHE A 131 -15.85 -10.47 11.66
CA PHE A 131 -14.89 -10.93 10.67
C PHE A 131 -15.48 -12.03 9.78
N THR A 132 -15.26 -11.90 8.47
CA THR A 132 -15.67 -12.89 7.47
C THR A 132 -14.47 -13.33 6.65
N TRP A 133 -14.33 -14.65 6.45
CA TRP A 133 -13.27 -15.21 5.62
C TRP A 133 -13.30 -14.68 4.18
N ASN A 134 -12.12 -14.34 3.66
CA ASN A 134 -11.92 -13.79 2.32
C ASN A 134 -10.79 -14.49 1.56
N LEU A 135 -10.65 -15.79 1.78
CA LEU A 135 -9.47 -16.54 1.31
C LEU A 135 -9.29 -16.52 -0.20
N GLU A 136 -10.38 -16.53 -0.96
CA GLU A 136 -10.33 -16.56 -2.41
C GLU A 136 -9.76 -15.26 -2.99
N GLN A 137 -10.27 -14.10 -2.57
CA GLN A 137 -9.70 -12.81 -3.00
C GLN A 137 -8.31 -12.60 -2.42
N TYR A 138 -8.08 -12.99 -1.17
CA TYR A 138 -6.76 -12.94 -0.53
C TYR A 138 -5.70 -13.68 -1.36
N GLN A 139 -5.98 -14.94 -1.74
CA GLN A 139 -5.05 -15.75 -2.54
C GLN A 139 -4.78 -15.15 -3.92
N LEU A 140 -5.78 -14.50 -4.53
CA LEU A 140 -5.65 -13.86 -5.84
C LEU A 140 -4.92 -12.51 -5.81
N ASN A 141 -4.89 -11.81 -4.67
CA ASN A 141 -4.43 -10.41 -4.62
C ASN A 141 -3.25 -10.15 -3.69
N TYR A 142 -3.12 -10.92 -2.60
CA TYR A 142 -2.15 -10.67 -1.53
C TYR A 142 -0.74 -10.43 -2.06
N TYR A 143 -0.23 -11.32 -2.92
CA TYR A 143 1.15 -11.31 -3.39
C TYR A 143 1.56 -10.02 -4.13
N ARG A 144 0.57 -9.27 -4.64
CA ARG A 144 0.80 -8.08 -5.45
C ARG A 144 1.40 -6.94 -4.64
N ILE A 145 0.95 -6.75 -3.39
CA ILE A 145 1.46 -5.65 -2.56
C ILE A 145 2.92 -5.93 -2.14
N PRO A 146 3.28 -7.11 -1.58
CA PRO A 146 4.67 -7.40 -1.25
C PRO A 146 5.61 -7.33 -2.47
N ALA A 147 5.14 -7.78 -3.64
CA ALA A 147 5.91 -7.70 -4.88
C ALA A 147 6.13 -6.25 -5.33
N LEU A 148 5.09 -5.41 -5.28
CA LEU A 148 5.19 -3.98 -5.57
C LEU A 148 6.21 -3.32 -4.65
N LEU A 149 6.10 -3.54 -3.34
CA LEU A 149 6.94 -2.87 -2.35
C LEU A 149 8.40 -3.31 -2.44
N SER A 150 8.64 -4.61 -2.64
CA SER A 150 9.99 -5.11 -2.89
C SER A 150 10.61 -4.47 -4.13
N LYS A 151 9.83 -4.30 -5.21
CA LYS A 151 10.31 -3.70 -6.45
C LYS A 151 10.57 -2.21 -6.31
N LEU A 152 9.67 -1.47 -5.64
CA LEU A 152 9.87 -0.05 -5.33
C LEU A 152 11.11 0.18 -4.48
N ASN A 153 11.35 -0.67 -3.48
CA ASN A 153 12.56 -0.59 -2.66
C ASN A 153 13.84 -0.73 -3.49
N GLU A 154 13.86 -1.68 -4.43
CA GLU A 154 15.00 -1.88 -5.33
C GLU A 154 15.20 -0.69 -6.28
N GLU A 155 14.15 -0.25 -6.98
CA GLU A 155 14.24 0.78 -8.01
C GLU A 155 14.46 2.19 -7.46
N LEU A 156 13.86 2.50 -6.31
CA LEU A 156 14.08 3.78 -5.62
C LEU A 156 15.37 3.79 -4.82
N GLY A 157 16.02 2.63 -4.65
CA GLY A 157 17.26 2.48 -3.90
C GLY A 157 17.07 2.74 -2.40
N TRP A 158 15.87 2.46 -1.87
CA TRP A 158 15.60 2.58 -0.45
C TRP A 158 16.49 1.61 0.33
N LYS A 159 17.36 2.19 1.15
CA LYS A 159 18.19 1.45 2.11
C LYS A 159 17.61 1.49 3.52
N ASN A 160 16.39 2.01 3.67
CA ASN A 160 15.80 2.22 4.98
C ASN A 160 15.31 0.88 5.52
N GLU A 161 16.06 0.33 6.48
CA GLU A 161 15.64 -0.87 7.22
C GLU A 161 14.39 -0.60 8.07
N GLU A 162 14.04 0.67 8.31
CA GLU A 162 12.82 1.06 9.03
C GLU A 162 11.53 0.68 8.31
N LEU A 163 11.54 0.66 6.98
CA LEU A 163 10.42 0.16 6.16
C LEU A 163 10.10 -1.32 6.41
N LEU A 164 11.05 -2.04 7.02
CA LEU A 164 10.94 -3.45 7.32
C LEU A 164 10.59 -3.69 8.79
N PHE A 165 10.52 -2.63 9.60
CA PHE A 165 10.11 -2.75 10.98
C PHE A 165 8.62 -3.00 11.11
N LYS A 166 8.28 -3.54 12.27
CA LYS A 166 6.92 -3.88 12.61
C LYS A 166 6.16 -2.61 12.91
N GLU A 167 5.24 -2.24 12.03
CA GLU A 167 4.19 -1.26 12.32
C GLU A 167 2.89 -2.00 12.62
N GLU A 168 2.25 -1.63 13.73
CA GLU A 168 0.94 -2.12 14.12
C GLU A 168 -0.08 -1.01 13.84
N TRP A 169 -1.09 -1.33 13.04
CA TRP A 169 -2.17 -0.41 12.70
C TRP A 169 -3.53 -1.05 12.90
N TYR A 170 -4.11 -0.78 14.07
CA TYR A 170 -5.47 -1.16 14.50
C TYR A 170 -5.78 -2.67 14.52
N LEU A 171 -5.69 -3.34 13.37
CA LEU A 171 -5.96 -4.77 13.15
C LEU A 171 -4.91 -5.44 12.29
N THR A 172 -3.98 -4.67 11.72
CA THR A 172 -2.97 -5.17 10.81
C THR A 172 -1.57 -4.97 11.38
N VAL A 173 -0.71 -5.91 11.02
CA VAL A 173 0.72 -5.90 11.30
C VAL A 173 1.42 -5.92 9.97
N GLN A 174 2.31 -4.96 9.75
CA GLN A 174 3.32 -5.09 8.72
C GLN A 174 4.54 -5.82 9.29
N ALA A 175 5.11 -6.71 8.50
CA ALA A 175 6.46 -7.21 8.76
C ALA A 175 7.20 -7.36 7.43
N GLY A 176 8.21 -6.53 7.20
CA GLY A 176 8.82 -6.41 5.88
C GLY A 176 7.86 -5.82 4.85
N TYR A 177 7.70 -6.49 3.71
CA TYR A 177 6.75 -6.09 2.66
C TYR A 177 5.38 -6.74 2.79
N ASP A 178 5.19 -7.60 3.79
CA ASP A 178 3.99 -8.40 3.98
C ASP A 178 3.04 -7.74 4.99
N PHE A 179 1.74 -7.95 4.75
CA PHE A 179 0.65 -7.48 5.60
C PHE A 179 -0.12 -8.65 6.18
N TYR A 180 -0.31 -8.59 7.49
CA TYR A 180 -0.99 -9.62 8.22
C TYR A 180 -2.09 -8.99 9.06
N LEU A 181 -3.21 -9.68 9.25
CA LEU A 181 -4.03 -9.48 10.44
C LEU A 181 -3.19 -9.73 11.70
N GLU A 182 -3.45 -8.96 12.76
CA GLU A 182 -2.85 -9.17 14.07
C GLU A 182 -3.04 -10.62 14.54
N GLU A 183 -1.98 -11.19 15.12
CA GLU A 183 -1.97 -12.59 15.58
C GLU A 183 -3.12 -12.87 16.57
N SER A 184 -3.37 -11.95 17.50
CA SER A 184 -4.46 -12.06 18.48
C SER A 184 -5.85 -12.09 17.82
N VAL A 185 -6.03 -11.33 16.74
CA VAL A 185 -7.28 -11.25 15.98
C VAL A 185 -7.48 -12.54 15.20
N ILE A 186 -6.51 -12.94 14.36
CA ILE A 186 -6.67 -14.12 13.51
C ILE A 186 -6.84 -15.41 14.32
N ILE A 187 -6.17 -15.53 15.47
CA ILE A 187 -6.34 -16.68 16.38
C ILE A 187 -7.76 -16.69 16.94
N ARG A 188 -8.22 -15.57 17.51
CA ARG A 188 -9.58 -15.46 18.09
C ARG A 188 -10.64 -15.79 17.04
N GLU A 189 -10.54 -15.22 15.85
CA GLU A 189 -11.53 -15.41 14.79
C GLU A 189 -11.49 -16.83 14.22
N TYR A 190 -10.31 -17.45 14.10
CA TYR A 190 -10.19 -18.84 13.68
C TYR A 190 -10.75 -19.81 14.73
N GLU A 191 -10.56 -19.55 16.02
CA GLU A 191 -11.14 -20.35 17.11
C GLU A 191 -12.67 -20.24 17.15
N ALA A 192 -13.22 -19.04 16.90
CA ALA A 192 -14.66 -18.80 16.87
C ALA A 192 -15.33 -19.36 15.62
N ASN A 193 -14.68 -19.25 14.45
CA ASN A 193 -15.22 -19.66 13.16
C ASN A 193 -14.10 -20.27 12.28
N PRO A 194 -13.71 -21.53 12.50
CA PRO A 194 -12.58 -22.13 11.79
C PRO A 194 -12.89 -22.35 10.31
N ASN A 195 -11.91 -22.09 9.45
CA ASN A 195 -11.97 -22.40 8.03
C ASN A 195 -10.91 -23.46 7.67
N PRO A 196 -11.31 -24.67 7.23
CA PRO A 196 -10.36 -25.75 6.95
C PRO A 196 -9.45 -25.47 5.74
N ALA A 197 -9.76 -24.48 4.91
CA ALA A 197 -8.91 -24.06 3.80
C ALA A 197 -7.82 -23.06 4.23
N PHE A 198 -7.86 -22.56 5.47
CA PHE A 198 -6.85 -21.66 6.02
C PHE A 198 -5.90 -22.42 6.95
N ASP A 199 -4.59 -22.37 6.64
CA ASP A 199 -3.55 -22.92 7.49
C ASP A 199 -3.07 -21.87 8.49
N LEU A 200 -3.68 -21.87 9.68
CA LEU A 200 -3.35 -20.91 10.74
C LEU A 200 -1.89 -21.04 11.18
N GLU A 201 -1.36 -22.26 11.32
CA GLU A 201 0.02 -22.48 11.77
C GLU A 201 1.03 -21.94 10.76
N ALA A 202 0.81 -22.19 9.47
CA ALA A 202 1.64 -21.63 8.41
C ALA A 202 1.57 -20.10 8.38
N TYR A 203 0.37 -19.52 8.59
CA TYR A 203 0.17 -18.08 8.63
C TYR A 203 0.90 -17.42 9.83
N LEU A 204 0.76 -17.98 11.03
CA LEU A 204 1.47 -17.51 12.22
C LEU A 204 2.99 -17.67 12.08
N ALA A 205 3.45 -18.77 11.47
CA ALA A 205 4.86 -18.97 11.17
C ALA A 205 5.38 -17.93 10.17
N ALA A 206 4.59 -17.54 9.16
CA ALA A 206 4.94 -16.48 8.22
C ALA A 206 5.13 -15.14 8.93
N ILE A 207 4.20 -14.75 9.82
CA ILE A 207 4.33 -13.54 10.64
C ILE A 207 5.62 -13.58 11.46
N LYS A 208 5.86 -14.67 12.18
CA LYS A 208 7.06 -14.83 13.01
C LYS A 208 8.35 -14.77 12.18
N ASN A 209 8.40 -15.45 11.03
CA ASN A 209 9.57 -15.46 10.15
C ASN A 209 9.84 -14.07 9.57
N ALA A 210 8.80 -13.37 9.13
CA ALA A 210 8.90 -11.99 8.67
C ALA A 210 9.45 -11.10 9.79
N ARG A 211 8.88 -11.18 11.01
CA ARG A 211 9.38 -10.45 12.19
C ARG A 211 10.85 -10.76 12.47
N GLU A 212 11.26 -12.02 12.52
CA GLU A 212 12.63 -12.42 12.83
C GLU A 212 13.64 -11.94 11.78
N LYS A 213 13.28 -12.05 10.49
CA LYS A 213 14.13 -11.61 9.38
C LYS A 213 14.50 -10.13 9.47
N TYR A 214 13.56 -9.31 9.94
CA TYR A 214 13.72 -7.85 9.99
C TYR A 214 14.05 -7.29 11.39
N THR A 215 13.97 -8.12 12.44
CA THR A 215 14.43 -7.77 13.80
C THR A 215 15.90 -8.16 14.07
N ARG A 216 16.44 -9.20 13.40
CA ARG A 216 17.77 -9.77 13.67
C ARG A 216 18.97 -8.95 13.16
N LYS A 217 18.77 -7.81 12.51
CA LYS A 217 19.87 -6.93 12.05
C LYS A 217 20.32 -5.90 13.11
N ARG A 218 20.30 -6.27 14.39
CA ARG A 218 20.89 -5.48 15.49
C ARG A 218 22.27 -5.97 15.87
#